data_AF-A0A2G9Z6Q1-F1
#
_entry.id   AF-A0A2G9Z6Q1-F1
#
_cell.length_a   1.000
_cell.length_b   1.000
_cell.length_c   1.000
_cell.angle_alpha   90.00
_cell.angle_beta   90.00
_cell.angle_gamma   90.00
#
_symmetry.space_group_name_H-M   'P 1'
#
loop_
_entity.id
_entity.type
_entity.pdbx_description
1 polymer ?
#
loop_
_entity_poly.entity_id
_entity_poly.type
_entity_poly.pdbx_seq_one_letter_code
_entity_poly.pdbx_strand_id
1 'polypeptide(L)'
;RGALLIGILPSTIALGTGLLPAVLAPMIPFIIISNFLLILILDYFKSKFTSYGIALFFAAGAKYLFLFTTSSIVTNLLLNQSLALTVAVLMSWPQFFTAIIGGVLAWGILKFINK
;
A
#
# COMPACT_ATOMS: atom_id res chain seq x y z
N ARG A 1 -1.86 -13.55 9.74
CA ARG A 1 -0.53 -14.01 9.25
C ARG A 1 -0.52 -14.24 7.73
N GLY A 2 -1.38 -15.09 7.15
CA GLY A 2 -1.46 -15.28 5.69
C GLY A 2 -1.72 -14.00 4.87
N ALA A 3 -2.46 -13.03 5.45
CA ALA A 3 -2.69 -11.73 4.82
C ALA A 3 -1.41 -10.94 4.50
N LEU A 4 -0.32 -11.11 5.26
CA LEU A 4 0.95 -10.42 4.99
C LEU A 4 1.57 -10.87 3.67
N LEU A 5 1.37 -12.12 3.25
CA LEU A 5 1.87 -12.60 1.95
C LEU A 5 1.23 -11.81 0.79
N ILE A 6 -0.05 -11.45 0.92
CA ILE A 6 -0.76 -10.62 -0.05
C ILE A 6 -0.17 -9.21 -0.13
N GLY A 7 0.46 -8.71 0.94
CA GLY A 7 1.16 -7.42 0.93
C GLY A 7 2.47 -7.41 0.13
N ILE A 8 3.07 -8.59 -0.11
CA ILE A 8 4.32 -8.76 -0.88
C ILE A 8 4.01 -9.02 -2.36
N LEU A 9 3.10 -9.96 -2.63
CA LEU A 9 2.92 -10.58 -3.95
C LEU A 9 2.74 -9.57 -5.10
N PRO A 10 1.87 -8.55 -5.02
CA PRO A 10 1.64 -7.65 -6.15
C PRO A 10 2.92 -6.90 -6.56
N SER A 11 3.69 -6.45 -5.58
CA SER A 11 4.92 -5.67 -5.83
C SER A 11 6.04 -6.53 -6.41
N THR A 12 6.17 -7.78 -5.94
CA THR A 12 7.16 -8.72 -6.49
C THR A 12 6.79 -9.20 -7.88
N ILE A 13 5.50 -9.44 -8.14
CA ILE A 13 5.01 -9.83 -9.46
C ILE A 13 5.23 -8.70 -10.45
N ALA A 14 4.90 -7.45 -10.10
CA ALA A 14 5.10 -6.30 -10.98
C ALA A 14 6.57 -6.12 -11.42
N LEU A 15 7.53 -6.40 -10.53
CA LEU A 15 8.95 -6.40 -10.88
C LEU A 15 9.30 -7.60 -11.79
N GLY A 16 8.87 -8.81 -11.41
CA GLY A 16 9.20 -10.03 -12.14
C GLY A 16 8.63 -10.10 -13.56
N THR A 17 7.48 -9.46 -13.79
CA THR A 17 6.84 -9.41 -15.12
C THR A 17 7.29 -8.20 -15.96
N GLY A 18 8.17 -7.35 -15.43
CA GLY A 18 8.62 -6.12 -16.12
C GLY A 18 7.55 -5.04 -16.25
N LEU A 19 6.44 -5.14 -15.50
CA LEU A 19 5.42 -4.07 -15.44
C LEU A 19 5.96 -2.82 -14.74
N LEU A 20 6.90 -3.01 -13.81
CA LEU A 20 7.64 -1.93 -13.16
C LEU A 20 9.04 -1.83 -13.78
N PRO A 21 9.43 -0.65 -14.31
CA PRO A 21 10.81 -0.43 -14.75
C PRO A 21 11.81 -0.76 -13.64
N ALA A 22 12.91 -1.46 -13.98
CA ALA A 22 13.91 -1.88 -12.99
C ALA A 22 14.53 -0.70 -12.21
N VAL A 23 14.58 0.49 -12.82
CA VAL A 23 15.01 1.73 -12.17
C VAL A 23 14.17 2.05 -10.92
N LEU A 24 12.92 1.61 -10.88
CA LEU A 24 11.97 1.82 -9.78
C LEU A 24 12.01 0.71 -8.71
N ALA A 25 12.85 -0.30 -8.87
CA ALA A 25 12.99 -1.38 -7.91
C ALA A 25 13.26 -0.93 -6.46
N PRO A 26 14.05 0.15 -6.19
CA PRO A 26 14.28 0.63 -4.82
C PRO A 26 13.01 1.02 -4.05
N MET A 27 11.90 1.27 -4.75
CA MET A 27 10.63 1.63 -4.13
C MET A 27 9.88 0.43 -3.53
N ILE A 28 10.12 -0.76 -4.07
CA ILE A 28 9.34 -1.97 -3.75
C ILE A 28 9.35 -2.28 -2.24
N PRO A 29 10.49 -2.24 -1.54
CA PRO A 29 10.51 -2.47 -0.10
C PRO A 29 9.59 -1.51 0.67
N PHE A 30 9.56 -0.23 0.29
CA PHE A 30 8.71 0.77 0.93
C PHE A 30 7.23 0.50 0.68
N ILE A 31 6.87 0.09 -0.54
CA ILE A 31 5.50 -0.30 -0.87
C ILE A 31 5.07 -1.51 -0.03
N ILE A 32 5.92 -2.55 0.06
CA ILE A 32 5.63 -3.76 0.84
C ILE A 32 5.44 -3.42 2.32
N ILE A 33 6.35 -2.62 2.91
CA ILE A 33 6.24 -2.19 4.32
C ILE A 33 4.94 -1.40 4.54
N SER A 34 4.59 -0.51 3.61
CA SER A 34 3.36 0.28 3.71
C SER A 34 2.09 -0.58 3.62
N ASN A 35 2.11 -1.64 2.79
CA ASN A 35 1.02 -2.61 2.68
C ASN A 35 0.90 -3.44 3.97
N PHE A 36 2.03 -3.80 4.59
CA PHE A 36 2.03 -4.50 5.87
C PHE A 36 1.44 -3.62 6.96
N LEU A 37 1.82 -2.34 7.01
CA LEU A 37 1.26 -1.38 7.94
C LEU A 37 -0.27 -1.29 7.80
N LEU A 38 -0.78 -1.24 6.57
CA LEU A 38 -2.21 -1.25 6.30
C LEU A 38 -2.90 -2.51 6.87
N ILE A 39 -2.35 -3.69 6.59
CA ILE A 39 -2.91 -4.97 7.07
C ILE A 39 -2.88 -5.05 8.60
N LEU A 40 -1.77 -4.66 9.22
CA LEU A 40 -1.59 -4.70 10.68
C LEU A 40 -2.54 -3.76 11.40
N ILE A 41 -2.76 -2.55 10.87
CA ILE A 41 -3.72 -1.61 11.45
C ILE A 41 -5.15 -2.15 11.30
N LEU A 42 -5.52 -2.67 10.13
CA LEU A 42 -6.84 -3.30 9.94
C LEU A 42 -7.07 -4.47 10.91
N ASP A 43 -6.06 -5.32 11.12
CA ASP A 43 -6.13 -6.46 12.04
C ASP A 43 -6.24 -6.01 13.50
N TYR A 44 -5.43 -5.01 13.90
CA TYR A 44 -5.50 -4.43 15.24
C TYR A 44 -6.88 -3.82 15.52
N PHE A 45 -7.44 -3.03 14.59
CA PHE A 45 -8.75 -2.42 14.77
C PHE A 45 -9.90 -3.42 14.72
N LYS A 46 -9.79 -4.51 13.94
CA LYS A 46 -10.76 -5.60 13.95
C LYS A 46 -10.97 -6.18 15.36
N SER A 47 -9.92 -6.19 16.19
CA SER A 47 -10.00 -6.70 17.56
C SER A 47 -10.59 -5.72 18.59
N LYS A 48 -10.62 -4.41 18.29
CA LYS A 48 -10.96 -3.36 19.26
C LYS A 48 -12.16 -2.50 18.90
N PHE A 49 -12.50 -2.36 17.62
CA PHE A 49 -13.54 -1.45 17.14
C PHE A 49 -14.58 -2.18 16.29
N THR A 50 -15.84 -1.75 16.43
CA THR A 50 -16.98 -2.32 15.70
C THR A 50 -17.06 -1.84 14.25
N SER A 51 -16.40 -0.73 13.89
CA SER A 51 -16.55 -0.11 12.56
C SER A 51 -15.32 -0.33 11.66
N TYR A 52 -15.46 -1.22 10.69
CA TYR A 52 -14.47 -1.47 9.64
C TYR A 52 -14.08 -0.20 8.86
N GLY A 53 -15.02 0.72 8.64
CA GLY A 53 -14.75 1.96 7.89
C GLY A 53 -13.73 2.88 8.58
N ILE A 54 -13.82 2.99 9.92
CA ILE A 54 -12.86 3.77 10.71
C ILE A 54 -11.47 3.11 10.63
N ALA A 55 -11.41 1.79 10.80
CA ALA A 55 -10.18 1.03 10.67
C ALA A 55 -9.52 1.25 9.29
N LEU A 56 -10.31 1.20 8.22
CA LEU A 56 -9.83 1.40 6.86
C LEU A 56 -9.28 2.81 6.64
N PHE A 57 -9.97 3.84 7.12
CA PHE A 57 -9.50 5.22 6.99
C PHE A 57 -8.15 5.43 7.69
N PHE A 58 -8.00 4.94 8.92
CA PHE A 58 -6.72 5.03 9.65
C PHE A 58 -5.61 4.18 9.00
N ALA A 59 -5.94 2.98 8.51
CA ALA A 59 -4.96 2.12 7.84
C ALA A 59 -4.47 2.73 6.52
N ALA A 60 -5.38 3.25 5.69
CA ALA A 60 -5.05 3.94 4.45
C ALA A 60 -4.25 5.22 4.71
N GLY A 61 -4.64 6.00 5.73
CA GLY A 61 -3.94 7.21 6.14
C GLY A 61 -2.51 6.92 6.63
N ALA A 62 -2.32 5.88 7.44
CA ALA A 62 -1.00 5.48 7.91
C ALA A 62 -0.11 4.97 6.77
N LYS A 63 -0.66 4.16 5.85
CA LYS A 63 0.05 3.74 4.63
C LYS A 63 0.50 4.94 3.81
N TYR A 64 -0.40 5.88 3.55
CA TYR A 64 -0.12 7.10 2.82
C TYR A 64 0.95 7.94 3.51
N LEU A 65 0.83 8.18 4.82
CA LEU A 65 1.78 8.99 5.58
C LEU A 65 3.19 8.37 5.57
N PHE A 66 3.28 7.05 5.71
CA PHE A 66 4.55 6.33 5.60
C PHE A 66 5.17 6.51 4.21
N LEU A 67 4.41 6.31 3.13
CA LEU A 67 4.93 6.49 1.77
C LEU A 67 5.27 7.95 1.46
N PHE A 68 4.46 8.89 1.93
CA PHE A 68 4.68 10.32 1.74
C PHE A 68 5.98 10.77 2.43
N THR A 69 6.19 10.38 3.69
CA THR A 69 7.39 10.72 4.45
C THR A 69 8.65 10.02 3.93
N THR A 70 8.53 8.79 3.43
CA THR A 70 9.64 8.04 2.85
C THR A 70 9.89 8.35 1.36
N SER A 71 9.00 9.09 0.70
CA SER A 71 9.12 9.43 -0.72
C SER A 71 10.42 10.19 -1.03
N SER A 72 10.84 11.10 -0.15
CA SER A 72 12.08 11.86 -0.30
C SER A 72 13.33 10.97 -0.23
N ILE A 73 13.32 9.93 0.61
CA ILE A 73 14.40 8.94 0.70
C ILE A 73 14.44 8.15 -0.61
N VAL A 74 13.27 7.70 -1.08
CA VAL A 74 13.15 6.93 -2.31
C VAL A 74 13.61 7.73 -3.54
N THR A 75 13.25 9.01 -3.66
CA THR A 75 13.67 9.85 -4.79
C THR A 75 15.18 10.06 -4.84
N ASN A 76 15.85 10.11 -3.68
CA ASN A 76 17.30 10.22 -3.60
C ASN A 76 18.02 8.90 -3.96
N LEU A 77 17.35 7.75 -3.82
CA LEU A 77 17.86 6.45 -4.25
C LEU A 77 17.72 6.22 -5.75
N LEU A 78 16.92 7.03 -6.45
CA LEU A 78 16.71 6.93 -7.89
C LEU A 78 17.79 7.73 -8.66
N LEU A 79 18.47 7.06 -9.59
CA LEU A 79 19.50 7.68 -10.43
C LEU A 79 18.93 8.66 -11.46
N ASN A 80 17.66 8.49 -11.86
CA ASN A 80 17.00 9.33 -12.85
C ASN A 80 15.99 10.29 -12.19
N GLN A 81 16.42 11.55 -12.01
CA GLN A 81 15.63 12.59 -11.32
C GLN A 81 14.34 12.98 -12.07
N SER A 82 14.30 12.82 -13.39
CA SER A 82 13.09 13.06 -14.18
C SER A 82 11.98 12.06 -13.82
N LEU A 83 12.34 10.78 -13.60
CA LEU A 83 11.39 9.75 -13.21
C LEU A 83 11.06 9.82 -11.72
N ALA A 84 12.00 10.27 -10.89
CA ALA A 84 11.83 10.35 -9.44
C ALA A 84 10.63 11.20 -9.00
N LEU A 85 10.39 12.34 -9.64
CA LEU A 85 9.25 13.21 -9.34
C LEU A 85 7.90 12.55 -9.65
N THR A 86 7.75 11.98 -10.85
CA THR A 86 6.52 11.27 -11.25
C THR A 86 6.25 10.10 -10.30
N VAL A 87 7.31 9.40 -9.92
CA VAL A 87 7.26 8.27 -9.01
C VAL A 87 6.84 8.67 -7.60
N ALA A 88 7.40 9.75 -7.05
CA ALA A 88 7.01 10.27 -5.75
C ALA A 88 5.52 10.62 -5.69
N VAL A 89 4.99 11.20 -6.78
CA VAL A 89 3.56 11.48 -6.92
C VAL A 89 2.74 10.18 -6.93
N LEU A 90 3.17 9.18 -7.70
CA LEU A 90 2.48 7.88 -7.79
C LEU A 90 2.48 7.10 -6.46
N MET A 91 3.54 7.23 -5.65
CA MET A 91 3.60 6.61 -4.32
C MET A 91 2.72 7.30 -3.27
N SER A 92 2.29 8.53 -3.53
CA SER A 92 1.61 9.35 -2.54
C SER A 92 0.09 9.18 -2.65
N TRP A 93 -0.61 10.19 -3.14
CA TRP A 93 -2.08 10.27 -3.13
C TRP A 93 -2.77 9.10 -3.86
N PRO A 94 -2.26 8.57 -4.99
CA PRO A 94 -2.88 7.40 -5.63
C PRO A 94 -2.91 6.15 -4.74
N GLN A 95 -1.90 5.95 -3.89
CA GLN A 95 -1.84 4.82 -2.95
C GLN A 95 -2.91 4.91 -1.85
N PHE A 96 -3.31 6.14 -1.48
CA PHE A 96 -4.39 6.36 -0.52
C PHE A 96 -5.75 5.95 -1.11
N PHE A 97 -6.08 6.45 -2.31
CA PHE A 97 -7.34 6.13 -2.97
C PHE A 97 -7.47 4.63 -3.27
N THR A 98 -6.41 4.02 -3.80
CA THR A 98 -6.40 2.58 -4.08
C THR A 98 -6.57 1.74 -2.82
N ALA A 99 -5.98 2.14 -1.69
CA ALA A 99 -6.18 1.48 -0.41
C ALA A 99 -7.63 1.56 0.09
N ILE A 100 -8.25 2.74 0.00
CA ILE A 100 -9.67 2.91 0.38
C ILE A 100 -10.58 2.09 -0.54
N ILE A 101 -10.42 2.21 -1.86
CA ILE A 101 -11.25 1.48 -2.82
C ILE A 101 -11.10 -0.03 -2.62
N GLY A 102 -9.87 -0.53 -2.51
CA GLY A 102 -9.59 -1.94 -2.26
C GLY A 102 -10.20 -2.43 -0.94
N GLY A 103 -10.13 -1.64 0.13
CA GLY A 103 -10.76 -1.98 1.41
C GLY A 103 -12.28 -1.99 1.36
N VAL A 104 -12.90 -1.02 0.69
CA VAL A 104 -14.37 -0.99 0.50
C VAL A 104 -14.83 -2.20 -0.33
N LEU A 105 -14.11 -2.54 -1.40
CA LEU A 105 -14.38 -3.74 -2.20
C LEU A 105 -14.24 -5.02 -1.38
N ALA A 106 -13.16 -5.14 -0.61
CA ALA A 106 -12.94 -6.30 0.26
C ALA A 106 -14.09 -6.45 1.28
N TRP A 107 -14.54 -5.36 1.90
CA TRP A 107 -15.67 -5.40 2.81
C TRP A 107 -16.99 -5.81 2.15
N GLY A 108 -17.28 -5.27 0.96
CA GLY A 108 -18.46 -5.64 0.18
C GLY A 108 -18.48 -7.12 -0.18
N ILE A 109 -17.34 -7.64 -0.66
CA ILE A 109 -17.17 -9.05 -1.02
C ILE A 109 -17.28 -9.94 0.22
N LEU A 110 -16.60 -9.61 1.33
CA LEU A 110 -16.66 -10.38 2.57
C LEU A 110 -18.08 -10.47 3.13
N LYS A 111 -18.90 -9.42 2.97
CA LYS A 111 -20.30 -9.42 3.39
C LYS A 111 -21.17 -10.32 2.49
N PHE A 112 -20.77 -10.53 1.24
CA PHE A 112 -21.46 -11.41 0.31
C PHE A 112 -21.09 -12.89 0.52
N ILE A 113 -19.81 -13.17 0.81
CA ILE A 113 -19.29 -14.53 0.99
C ILE A 113 -19.61 -15.10 2.39
N ASN A 114 -19.58 -14.28 3.45
CA ASN A 114 -19.94 -14.71 4.81
C ASN A 114 -21.44 -14.67 5.08
N LYS A 115 -22.26 -14.74 4.03
CA LYS A 115 -23.72 -14.78 4.08
C LYS A 115 -24.18 -16.19 3.72
#